data_AF-A0A2C9VZT0-F1
#
_entry.id   AF-A0A2C9VZT0-F1
#
_cell.length_a   1.000
_cell.length_b   1.000
_cell.length_c   1.000
_cell.angle_alpha   90.00
_cell.angle_beta   90.00
_cell.angle_gamma   90.00
#
_symmetry.space_group_name_H-M   'P 1'
#
loop_
_entity.id
_entity.type
_entity.pdbx_description
1 polymer ?
#
loop_
_entity_poly.entity_id
_entity_poly.type
_entity_poly.pdbx_seq_one_letter_code
_entity_poly.pdbx_strand_id
1 'polypeptide(L)'
;MTSAHILPKGCSIFARRQDENDFPYEVDILHHKLNWDIALLHIKGVHDSCYGRLARDRSLNVAQMLLYIHPYSFVGSFLVGKVAFQCVDDVVLPTGTQTCQTYLSTALQSIPRYRIIGDVWNSHVFENFETNVKWTFEKSLHPLVPLIQIYGFVFGESSSGGPVFNTEGEIMGMLSMGSGGFDIAIHVSLLRQVMREKEEHLNIETLERKDTRIPGNKEGRVNRLKEHSTKPRGDSESYSF
;
A
#
# COMPACT_ATOMS: atom_id res chain seq x y z
N MET A 1 7.10 -6.54 0.37
CA MET A 1 6.47 -5.38 1.05
C MET A 1 7.12 -5.24 2.40
N THR A 2 7.17 -4.02 2.94
CA THR A 2 7.69 -3.75 4.29
C THR A 2 7.04 -2.49 4.88
N SER A 3 7.31 -2.18 6.14
CA SER A 3 6.93 -0.92 6.76
C SER A 3 7.62 0.26 6.11
N ALA A 4 6.89 1.33 5.81
CA ALA A 4 7.45 2.52 5.19
C ALA A 4 8.41 3.27 6.12
N HIS A 5 8.12 3.30 7.43
CA HIS A 5 8.87 4.08 8.40
C HIS A 5 10.32 3.62 8.60
N ILE A 6 10.64 2.37 8.27
CA ILE A 6 12.01 1.85 8.41
C ILE A 6 12.89 2.16 7.20
N LEU A 7 12.32 2.67 6.10
CA LEU A 7 13.09 2.89 4.90
C LEU A 7 13.95 4.16 5.02
N PRO A 8 15.27 4.05 4.84
CA PRO A 8 16.16 5.18 4.94
C PRO A 8 15.93 6.17 3.80
N LYS A 9 16.04 7.48 4.09
CA LYS A 9 15.97 8.52 3.07
C LYS A 9 17.35 8.71 2.43
N GLY A 10 17.44 8.51 1.12
CA GLY A 10 18.65 8.80 0.34
C GLY A 10 19.78 7.78 0.48
N CYS A 11 19.49 6.57 0.98
CA CYS A 11 20.44 5.47 1.04
C CYS A 11 20.00 4.32 0.12
N SER A 12 20.98 3.58 -0.42
CA SER A 12 20.70 2.32 -1.12
C SER A 12 20.14 1.28 -0.16
N ILE A 13 19.15 0.52 -0.62
CA ILE A 13 18.53 -0.55 0.13
C ILE A 13 19.00 -1.88 -0.44
N PHE A 14 19.37 -2.81 0.44
CA PHE A 14 19.75 -4.15 0.07
C PHE A 14 18.90 -5.17 0.81
N ALA A 15 18.65 -6.30 0.17
CA ALA A 15 17.90 -7.42 0.71
C ALA A 15 18.69 -8.72 0.59
N ARG A 16 18.29 -9.68 1.42
CA ARG A 16 18.74 -11.07 1.37
C ARG A 16 17.59 -12.01 1.62
N ARG A 17 17.73 -13.24 1.15
CA ARG A 17 16.90 -14.35 1.60
C ARG A 17 17.31 -14.79 2.99
N GLN A 18 16.43 -15.54 3.64
CA GLN A 18 16.63 -15.97 5.01
C GLN A 18 17.81 -16.94 5.17
N ASP A 19 18.10 -17.72 4.13
CA ASP A 19 19.16 -18.72 4.01
C ASP A 19 20.50 -18.15 3.49
N GLU A 20 20.55 -16.86 3.16
CA GLU A 20 21.77 -16.19 2.69
C GLU A 20 22.48 -15.45 3.83
N ASN A 21 23.81 -15.40 3.80
CA ASN A 21 24.60 -14.70 4.82
C ASN A 21 24.79 -13.21 4.51
N ASP A 22 24.89 -12.85 3.24
CA ASP A 22 25.12 -11.48 2.76
C ASP A 22 23.84 -10.84 2.24
N PHE A 23 23.88 -9.55 1.89
CA PHE A 23 22.79 -8.80 1.25
C PHE A 23 23.08 -8.54 -0.24
N PRO A 24 22.97 -9.57 -1.10
CA PRO A 24 23.43 -9.48 -2.49
C PRO A 24 22.50 -8.68 -3.40
N TYR A 25 21.25 -8.43 -2.98
CA TYR A 25 20.25 -7.86 -3.86
C TYR A 25 20.01 -6.39 -3.58
N GLU A 26 20.19 -5.56 -4.60
CA GLU A 26 19.76 -4.16 -4.57
C GLU A 26 18.23 -4.06 -4.71
N VAL A 27 17.63 -3.11 -4.00
CA VAL A 27 16.19 -2.95 -3.89
C VAL A 27 15.76 -1.55 -4.29
N ASP A 28 14.79 -1.46 -5.21
CA ASP A 28 14.11 -0.22 -5.55
C ASP A 28 12.79 -0.09 -4.78
N ILE A 29 12.40 1.14 -4.44
CA ILE A 29 11.07 1.44 -3.90
C ILE A 29 10.12 1.69 -5.07
N LEU A 30 9.15 0.79 -5.28
CA LEU A 30 8.14 0.93 -6.34
C LEU A 30 6.98 1.82 -5.94
N HIS A 31 6.58 1.72 -4.68
CA HIS A 31 5.45 2.47 -4.15
C HIS A 31 5.67 2.73 -2.66
N HIS A 32 5.36 3.94 -2.20
CA HIS A 32 5.66 4.37 -0.85
C HIS A 32 4.46 5.12 -0.26
N LYS A 33 3.69 4.45 0.60
CA LYS A 33 2.55 5.02 1.32
C LYS A 33 2.88 5.21 2.79
N LEU A 34 3.49 6.35 3.09
CA LEU A 34 3.85 6.76 4.45
C LEU A 34 2.65 6.81 5.39
N ASN A 35 1.52 7.34 4.92
CA ASN A 35 0.30 7.46 5.72
C ASN A 35 -0.34 6.10 6.08
N TRP A 36 0.04 5.02 5.40
CA TRP A 36 -0.42 3.66 5.69
C TRP A 36 0.69 2.78 6.28
N ASP A 37 1.89 3.33 6.46
CA ASP A 37 3.11 2.59 6.79
C ASP A 37 3.39 1.39 5.88
N ILE A 38 3.17 1.53 4.58
CA ILE A 38 3.44 0.44 3.61
C ILE A 38 4.37 0.92 2.51
N ALA A 39 5.39 0.13 2.24
CA ALA A 39 6.22 0.25 1.06
C ALA A 39 6.21 -1.04 0.22
N LEU A 40 6.07 -0.86 -1.08
CA LEU A 40 6.26 -1.91 -2.08
C LEU A 40 7.66 -1.77 -2.67
N LEU A 41 8.40 -2.87 -2.64
CA LEU A 41 9.80 -2.94 -3.02
C LEU A 41 9.98 -3.88 -4.21
N HIS A 42 10.93 -3.57 -5.07
CA HIS A 42 11.37 -4.43 -6.17
C HIS A 42 12.81 -4.87 -5.94
N ILE A 43 13.02 -6.18 -5.87
CA ILE A 43 14.34 -6.77 -5.67
C ILE A 43 14.94 -7.03 -7.05
N LYS A 44 16.06 -6.39 -7.37
CA LYS A 44 16.73 -6.54 -8.68
C LYS A 44 17.38 -7.91 -8.80
N GLY A 45 17.34 -8.47 -10.01
CA GLY A 45 18.06 -9.70 -10.35
C GLY A 45 17.48 -10.99 -9.75
N VAL A 46 16.28 -10.96 -9.16
CA VAL A 46 15.59 -12.14 -8.66
C VAL A 46 14.49 -12.54 -9.65
N HIS A 47 14.68 -13.67 -10.33
CA HIS A 47 13.74 -14.19 -11.32
C HIS A 47 12.93 -15.40 -10.83
N ASP A 48 13.51 -16.22 -9.94
CA ASP A 48 12.84 -17.34 -9.29
C ASP A 48 12.68 -17.05 -7.79
N SER A 49 11.46 -16.72 -7.37
CA SER A 49 11.13 -16.60 -5.95
C SER A 49 9.80 -17.27 -5.61
N CYS A 50 9.79 -17.93 -4.45
CA CYS A 50 8.55 -18.39 -3.83
C CYS A 50 7.81 -17.16 -3.29
N TYR A 51 6.54 -17.01 -3.64
CA TYR A 51 5.71 -15.91 -3.15
C TYR A 51 4.82 -16.37 -2.01
N GLY A 52 4.78 -15.55 -0.95
CA GLY A 52 3.78 -15.72 0.11
C GLY A 52 2.39 -15.41 -0.43
N ARG A 53 1.41 -16.26 -0.09
CA ARG A 53 0.02 -16.05 -0.48
C ARG A 53 -0.66 -15.13 0.52
N LEU A 54 -1.19 -13.99 0.07
CA LEU A 54 -2.04 -13.15 0.90
C LEU A 54 -3.34 -13.89 1.21
N ALA A 55 -3.73 -13.91 2.47
CA ALA A 55 -5.02 -14.46 2.87
C ALA A 55 -6.16 -13.67 2.22
N ARG A 56 -7.27 -14.36 1.98
CA ARG A 56 -8.52 -13.70 1.62
C ARG A 56 -9.00 -12.85 2.79
N ASP A 57 -9.78 -11.82 2.51
CA ASP A 57 -10.56 -11.15 3.54
C ASP A 57 -11.42 -12.21 4.24
N ARG A 58 -11.05 -12.54 5.47
CA ARG A 58 -11.77 -13.45 6.35
C ARG A 58 -11.74 -12.82 7.72
N SER A 59 -12.85 -12.97 8.43
CA SER A 59 -12.91 -12.56 9.83
C SER A 59 -11.84 -13.32 10.62
N LEU A 60 -11.14 -12.59 11.48
CA LEU A 60 -10.20 -13.15 12.45
C LEU A 60 -10.90 -13.24 13.80
N ASN A 61 -10.98 -14.46 14.34
CA ASN A 61 -11.62 -14.68 15.62
C ASN A 61 -10.65 -14.42 16.77
N VAL A 62 -11.17 -13.93 17.89
CA VAL A 62 -10.38 -13.82 19.13
C VAL A 62 -9.80 -15.20 19.48
N ALA A 63 -8.56 -15.20 19.98
CA ALA A 63 -7.76 -16.38 20.29
C ALA A 63 -7.32 -17.24 19.09
N GLN A 64 -7.67 -16.87 17.85
CA GLN A 64 -7.14 -17.53 16.66
C GLN A 64 -5.61 -17.41 16.63
N MET A 65 -4.94 -18.52 16.33
CA MET A 65 -3.49 -18.61 16.31
C MET A 65 -2.92 -17.87 15.08
N LEU A 66 -1.82 -17.15 15.31
CA LEU A 66 -1.03 -16.48 14.30
C LEU A 66 0.44 -16.85 14.46
N LEU A 67 1.18 -16.83 13.36
CA LEU A 67 2.61 -17.13 13.29
C LEU A 67 3.38 -15.92 12.76
N TYR A 68 4.62 -15.76 13.21
CA TYR A 68 5.51 -14.69 12.77
C TYR A 68 6.95 -15.21 12.74
N ILE A 69 7.74 -14.76 11.75
CA ILE A 69 9.16 -15.11 11.62
C ILE A 69 10.01 -13.92 12.04
N HIS A 70 10.83 -14.08 13.08
CA HIS A 70 11.66 -12.99 13.61
C HIS A 70 12.89 -12.74 12.71
N PRO A 71 13.16 -11.50 12.24
CA PRO A 71 14.15 -11.22 11.20
C PRO A 71 15.53 -10.74 11.70
N TYR A 72 15.72 -10.45 13.00
CA TYR A 72 17.01 -9.94 13.54
C TYR A 72 17.96 -11.03 14.09
N SER A 73 18.48 -10.91 15.32
CA SER A 73 19.34 -11.91 15.97
C SER A 73 18.73 -13.33 16.05
N PHE A 74 17.44 -13.44 15.76
CA PHE A 74 16.67 -14.68 15.76
C PHE A 74 16.20 -15.09 14.35
N VAL A 75 16.88 -14.67 13.27
CA VAL A 75 16.58 -15.10 11.89
C VAL A 75 16.31 -16.60 11.86
N GLY A 76 15.12 -17.00 11.39
CA GLY A 76 14.72 -18.42 11.39
C GLY A 76 13.70 -18.78 12.46
N SER A 77 13.65 -18.03 13.55
CA SER A 77 12.78 -18.33 14.67
C SER A 77 11.33 -17.95 14.35
N PHE A 78 10.42 -18.83 14.74
CA PHE A 78 8.99 -18.56 14.69
C PHE A 78 8.46 -18.19 16.08
N LEU A 79 7.55 -17.23 16.13
CA LEU A 79 6.76 -16.90 17.30
C LEU A 79 5.30 -17.25 17.06
N VAL A 80 4.62 -17.66 18.13
CA VAL A 80 3.19 -17.97 18.13
C VAL A 80 2.46 -16.91 18.93
N GLY A 81 1.46 -16.30 18.30
CA GLY A 81 0.62 -15.28 18.89
C GLY A 81 -0.85 -15.64 18.70
N LYS A 82 -1.71 -14.84 19.32
CA LYS A 82 -3.16 -14.97 19.18
C LYS A 82 -3.77 -13.62 18.82
N VAL A 83 -4.80 -13.65 18.00
CA VAL A 83 -5.68 -12.49 17.77
C VAL A 83 -6.29 -12.07 19.12
N ALA A 84 -5.96 -10.87 19.57
CA ALA A 84 -6.44 -10.31 20.83
C ALA A 84 -7.80 -9.61 20.68
N PHE A 85 -8.14 -9.17 19.48
CA PHE A 85 -9.39 -8.51 19.16
C PHE A 85 -9.88 -8.93 17.78
N GLN A 86 -11.18 -9.16 17.65
CA GLN A 86 -11.77 -9.65 16.40
C GLN A 86 -11.48 -8.71 15.21
N CYS A 87 -11.30 -9.29 14.03
CA CYS A 87 -11.27 -8.56 12.77
C CYS A 87 -12.35 -9.09 11.83
N VAL A 88 -12.83 -8.25 10.92
CA VAL A 88 -13.90 -8.57 9.97
C VAL A 88 -13.35 -8.64 8.54
N ASP A 89 -14.10 -9.26 7.64
CA ASP A 89 -13.75 -9.39 6.22
C ASP A 89 -14.02 -8.11 5.41
N ASP A 90 -14.90 -7.23 5.89
CA ASP A 90 -15.31 -5.98 5.23
C ASP A 90 -14.67 -4.72 5.85
N VAL A 91 -13.36 -4.75 6.11
CA VAL A 91 -12.68 -3.56 6.65
C VAL A 91 -12.76 -2.37 5.68
N VAL A 92 -12.97 -1.18 6.23
CA VAL A 92 -13.01 0.06 5.44
C VAL A 92 -11.58 0.50 5.19
N LEU A 93 -11.25 0.72 3.92
CA LEU A 93 -9.92 1.20 3.55
C LEU A 93 -9.85 2.72 3.79
N PRO A 94 -8.73 3.22 4.33
CA PRO A 94 -8.50 4.65 4.54
C PRO A 94 -8.71 5.49 3.27
N THR A 95 -9.46 6.59 3.39
CA THR A 95 -9.61 7.60 2.34
C THR A 95 -9.50 8.99 2.93
N GLY A 96 -8.92 9.93 2.19
CA GLY A 96 -8.79 11.32 2.60
C GLY A 96 -7.42 11.66 3.20
N THR A 97 -7.36 12.79 3.91
CA THR A 97 -6.12 13.43 4.37
C THR A 97 -6.03 13.55 5.89
N GLN A 98 -6.98 12.97 6.63
CA GLN A 98 -6.93 12.98 8.09
C GLN A 98 -5.71 12.21 8.59
N THR A 99 -5.16 12.64 9.72
CA THR A 99 -4.02 12.00 10.37
C THR A 99 -4.32 11.69 11.82
N CYS A 100 -3.60 10.71 12.40
CA CYS A 100 -3.69 10.36 13.81
C CYS A 100 -3.48 11.59 14.71
N GLN A 101 -2.63 12.54 14.32
CA GLN A 101 -2.41 13.77 15.09
C GLN A 101 -3.69 14.57 15.38
N THR A 102 -4.64 14.54 14.44
CA THR A 102 -5.90 15.31 14.50
C THR A 102 -7.12 14.42 14.75
N TYR A 103 -6.90 13.12 14.92
CA TYR A 103 -7.98 12.17 15.12
C TYR A 103 -8.44 12.15 16.58
N LEU A 104 -9.75 12.29 16.79
CA LEU A 104 -10.38 12.11 18.09
C LEU A 104 -10.91 10.67 18.19
N SER A 105 -10.28 9.85 19.04
CA SER A 105 -10.69 8.44 19.18
C SER A 105 -12.07 8.31 19.82
N THR A 106 -12.85 7.38 19.27
CA THR A 106 -14.17 6.99 19.79
C THR A 106 -14.15 5.63 20.48
N ALA A 107 -12.98 5.02 20.69
CA ALA A 107 -12.84 3.66 21.24
C ALA A 107 -13.48 3.47 22.62
N LEU A 108 -13.58 4.54 23.43
CA LEU A 108 -14.23 4.51 24.74
C LEU A 108 -15.74 4.77 24.69
N GLN A 109 -16.25 5.28 23.56
CA GLN A 109 -17.67 5.58 23.38
C GLN A 109 -18.45 4.36 22.90
N SER A 110 -17.84 3.54 22.04
CA SER A 110 -18.44 2.31 21.52
C SER A 110 -17.35 1.29 21.20
N ILE A 111 -17.65 0.00 21.44
CA ILE A 111 -16.75 -1.08 21.05
C ILE A 111 -16.66 -1.09 19.52
N PRO A 112 -15.45 -0.93 18.93
CA PRO A 112 -15.30 -0.88 17.49
C PRO A 112 -15.49 -2.27 16.86
N ARG A 113 -15.90 -2.32 15.58
CA ARG A 113 -16.07 -3.59 14.83
C ARG A 113 -14.73 -4.34 14.65
N TYR A 114 -13.66 -3.58 14.46
CA TYR A 114 -12.26 -4.02 14.31
C TYR A 114 -11.36 -2.87 14.77
N ARG A 115 -10.08 -3.15 15.05
CA ARG A 115 -9.13 -2.11 15.50
C ARG A 115 -8.65 -1.24 14.34
N ILE A 116 -8.49 0.04 14.61
CA ILE A 116 -7.86 1.00 13.71
C ILE A 116 -6.71 1.70 14.44
N ILE A 117 -5.75 2.22 13.68
CA ILE A 117 -4.56 2.85 14.27
C ILE A 117 -4.86 4.13 15.04
N GLY A 118 -5.95 4.82 14.70
CA GLY A 118 -6.44 6.01 15.41
C GLY A 118 -6.81 5.72 16.87
N ASP A 119 -7.19 4.48 17.20
CA ASP A 119 -7.48 4.10 18.59
C ASP A 119 -6.22 3.87 19.41
N VAL A 120 -5.09 3.64 18.76
CA VAL A 120 -3.77 3.50 19.38
C VAL A 120 -3.06 4.86 19.45
N TRP A 121 -3.11 5.62 18.35
CA TRP A 121 -2.47 6.91 18.18
C TRP A 121 -3.51 7.97 17.79
N ASN A 122 -3.72 8.95 18.66
CA ASN A 122 -4.71 10.01 18.48
C ASN A 122 -4.27 11.31 19.14
N SER A 123 -5.03 12.39 18.92
CA SER A 123 -4.73 13.71 19.47
C SER A 123 -4.49 13.68 20.98
N HIS A 124 -5.35 13.00 21.74
CA HIS A 124 -5.22 12.88 23.20
C HIS A 124 -3.94 12.14 23.61
N VAL A 125 -3.60 11.06 22.91
CA VAL A 125 -2.34 10.32 23.17
C VAL A 125 -1.15 11.25 22.94
N PHE A 126 -1.14 12.05 21.88
CA PHE A 126 -0.03 12.95 21.58
C PHE A 126 0.07 14.17 22.50
N GLU A 127 -1.06 14.69 23.01
CA GLU A 127 -1.08 15.79 23.98
C GLU A 127 -0.39 15.41 25.31
N ASN A 128 -0.47 14.13 25.69
CA ASN A 128 0.10 13.63 26.94
C ASN A 128 1.64 13.43 26.91
N PHE A 129 2.31 13.63 25.77
CA PHE A 129 3.76 13.48 25.67
C PHE A 129 4.47 14.84 25.50
N GLU A 130 5.30 15.21 26.49
CA GLU A 130 6.00 16.51 26.61
C GLU A 130 6.90 16.86 25.41
N THR A 131 7.36 15.88 24.62
CA THR A 131 8.17 16.13 23.41
C THR A 131 7.46 15.65 22.15
N ASN A 132 6.76 16.58 21.49
CA ASN A 132 6.03 16.34 20.24
C ASN A 132 6.88 15.80 19.07
N VAL A 133 8.21 15.91 19.14
CA VAL A 133 9.15 15.55 18.06
C VAL A 133 9.39 14.04 17.93
N LYS A 134 9.14 13.24 18.99
CA LYS A 134 9.46 11.80 18.96
C LYS A 134 8.54 10.97 18.07
N TRP A 135 7.32 11.44 17.79
CA TRP A 135 6.25 10.65 17.16
C TRP A 135 5.91 11.12 15.73
N THR A 136 6.92 11.55 14.97
CA THR A 136 6.68 12.18 13.65
C THR A 136 6.01 11.24 12.66
N PHE A 137 6.38 9.97 12.68
CA PHE A 137 5.77 8.94 11.85
C PHE A 137 4.32 8.67 12.27
N GLU A 138 4.09 8.34 13.55
CA GLU A 138 2.77 7.97 14.08
C GLU A 138 1.74 9.08 13.89
N LYS A 139 2.16 10.34 14.06
CA LYS A 139 1.32 11.51 13.81
C LYS A 139 0.84 11.63 12.37
N SER A 140 1.63 11.17 11.42
CA SER A 140 1.35 11.27 9.98
C SER A 140 0.52 10.10 9.43
N LEU A 141 0.31 9.05 10.22
CA LEU A 141 -0.51 7.91 9.84
C LEU A 141 -1.96 8.31 9.66
N HIS A 142 -2.64 7.66 8.73
CA HIS A 142 -4.06 7.80 8.55
C HIS A 142 -4.79 7.02 9.67
N PRO A 143 -5.71 7.63 10.43
CA PRO A 143 -6.28 7.01 11.63
C PRO A 143 -7.11 5.76 11.34
N LEU A 144 -7.71 5.68 10.16
CA LEU A 144 -8.51 4.52 9.74
C LEU A 144 -7.71 3.31 9.23
N VAL A 145 -6.37 3.29 9.34
CA VAL A 145 -5.60 2.09 8.95
C VAL A 145 -6.08 0.89 9.78
N PRO A 146 -6.62 -0.17 9.15
CA PRO A 146 -7.15 -1.33 9.86
C PRO A 146 -6.01 -2.18 10.43
N LEU A 147 -6.20 -2.63 11.67
CA LEU A 147 -5.19 -3.33 12.45
C LEU A 147 -5.65 -4.74 12.88
N ILE A 148 -4.67 -5.62 13.02
CA ILE A 148 -4.76 -6.86 13.78
C ILE A 148 -4.03 -6.61 15.09
N GLN A 149 -4.75 -6.74 16.21
CA GLN A 149 -4.17 -6.69 17.54
C GLN A 149 -3.80 -8.10 17.97
N ILE A 150 -2.54 -8.30 18.35
CA ILE A 150 -1.96 -9.62 18.60
C ILE A 150 -1.40 -9.67 20.01
N TYR A 151 -1.65 -10.78 20.70
CA TYR A 151 -1.08 -11.10 22.00
C TYR A 151 -0.08 -12.24 21.87
N GLY A 152 1.09 -12.09 22.46
CA GLY A 152 2.08 -13.16 22.62
C GLY A 152 3.19 -13.20 21.55
N PHE A 153 3.19 -12.27 20.58
CA PHE A 153 4.45 -12.01 19.88
C PHE A 153 5.38 -11.20 20.79
N VAL A 154 6.62 -11.06 20.33
CA VAL A 154 7.64 -10.26 20.99
C VAL A 154 8.13 -9.26 19.95
N PHE A 155 7.37 -8.18 19.74
CA PHE A 155 7.82 -7.10 18.87
C PHE A 155 9.08 -6.48 19.44
N GLY A 156 10.15 -6.51 18.65
CA GLY A 156 11.45 -6.00 19.01
C GLY A 156 12.14 -5.34 17.83
N GLU A 157 13.42 -5.02 18.01
CA GLU A 157 14.24 -4.42 16.96
C GLU A 157 14.18 -5.24 15.67
N SER A 158 14.02 -4.53 14.55
CA SER A 158 13.82 -5.07 13.19
C SER A 158 12.52 -5.84 12.93
N SER A 159 11.52 -5.82 13.82
CA SER A 159 10.27 -6.57 13.60
C SER A 159 9.34 -5.94 12.56
N SER A 160 9.42 -4.62 12.37
CA SER A 160 8.60 -3.87 11.42
C SER A 160 8.74 -4.40 9.99
N GLY A 161 7.61 -4.52 9.29
CA GLY A 161 7.54 -5.09 7.94
C GLY A 161 7.46 -6.61 7.88
N GLY A 162 7.60 -7.31 9.02
CA GLY A 162 7.52 -8.76 9.08
C GLY A 162 6.11 -9.30 8.78
N PRO A 163 5.97 -10.36 7.96
CA PRO A 163 4.67 -10.95 7.66
C PRO A 163 4.09 -11.70 8.87
N VAL A 164 2.78 -11.57 9.06
CA VAL A 164 2.00 -12.35 10.03
C VAL A 164 1.21 -13.40 9.26
N PHE A 165 1.30 -14.66 9.68
CA PHE A 165 0.67 -15.79 9.00
C PHE A 165 -0.46 -16.40 9.83
N ASN A 166 -1.43 -17.02 9.16
CA ASN A 166 -2.32 -18.00 9.78
C ASN A 166 -1.66 -19.40 9.82
N THR A 167 -2.38 -20.38 10.36
CA THR A 167 -1.93 -21.78 10.44
C THR A 167 -1.82 -22.47 9.09
N GLU A 168 -2.42 -21.90 8.04
CA GLU A 168 -2.34 -22.38 6.66
C GLU A 168 -1.16 -21.75 5.88
N GLY A 169 -0.35 -20.91 6.52
CA GLY A 169 0.78 -20.23 5.89
C GLY A 169 0.40 -19.06 4.97
N GLU A 170 -0.84 -18.58 5.05
CA GLU A 170 -1.29 -17.38 4.34
C GLU A 170 -0.99 -16.12 5.16
N ILE A 171 -0.58 -15.04 4.48
CA ILE A 171 -0.25 -13.76 5.11
C ILE A 171 -1.55 -13.03 5.47
N MET A 172 -1.78 -12.84 6.76
CA MET A 172 -2.92 -12.12 7.34
C MET A 172 -2.64 -10.63 7.53
N GLY A 173 -1.37 -10.23 7.63
CA GLY A 173 -0.98 -8.85 7.86
C GLY A 173 0.52 -8.66 7.88
N MET A 174 0.94 -7.45 8.25
CA MET A 174 2.34 -7.05 8.32
C MET A 174 2.58 -6.30 9.64
N LEU A 175 3.51 -6.77 10.46
CA LEU A 175 3.86 -6.11 11.72
C LEU A 175 4.33 -4.68 11.47
N SER A 176 3.86 -3.75 12.31
CA SER A 176 4.20 -2.33 12.23
C SER A 176 4.76 -1.81 13.55
N MET A 177 4.19 -2.22 14.70
CA MET A 177 4.57 -1.69 16.01
C MET A 177 4.11 -2.57 17.17
N GLY A 178 4.59 -2.27 18.38
CA GLY A 178 4.01 -2.74 19.64
C GLY A 178 3.39 -1.57 20.43
N SER A 179 2.27 -1.81 21.12
CA SER A 179 1.63 -0.82 21.99
C SER A 179 0.78 -1.48 23.07
N GLY A 180 0.86 -0.98 24.31
CA GLY A 180 0.01 -1.42 25.42
C GLY A 180 0.11 -2.92 25.77
N GLY A 181 1.28 -3.54 25.53
CA GLY A 181 1.48 -4.98 25.74
C GLY A 181 0.95 -5.88 24.61
N PHE A 182 0.57 -5.28 23.48
CA PHE A 182 0.15 -5.99 22.28
C PHE A 182 1.07 -5.67 21.10
N ASP A 183 1.16 -6.60 20.18
CA ASP A 183 1.79 -6.42 18.89
C ASP A 183 0.72 -6.05 17.85
N ILE A 184 1.05 -5.13 16.96
CA ILE A 184 0.12 -4.54 16.02
C ILE A 184 0.59 -4.81 14.60
N ALA A 185 -0.28 -5.43 13.81
CA ALA A 185 -0.06 -5.63 12.39
C ALA A 185 -1.09 -4.87 11.55
N ILE A 186 -0.65 -4.34 10.40
CA ILE A 186 -1.52 -3.77 9.38
C ILE A 186 -2.25 -4.91 8.68
N HIS A 187 -3.57 -4.77 8.53
CA HIS A 187 -4.42 -5.81 7.96
C HIS A 187 -4.13 -6.10 6.47
N VAL A 188 -4.26 -7.36 6.04
CA VAL A 188 -3.97 -7.81 4.67
C VAL A 188 -4.76 -7.07 3.58
N SER A 189 -5.97 -6.57 3.88
CA SER A 189 -6.77 -5.82 2.89
C SER A 189 -6.03 -4.57 2.40
N LEU A 190 -5.29 -3.90 3.28
CA LEU A 190 -4.51 -2.72 2.92
C LEU A 190 -3.28 -3.09 2.09
N LEU A 191 -2.64 -4.23 2.40
CA LEU A 191 -1.55 -4.78 1.59
C LEU A 191 -2.03 -5.10 0.16
N ARG A 192 -3.20 -5.75 0.03
CA ARG A 192 -3.83 -6.02 -1.27
C ARG A 192 -4.19 -4.74 -2.02
N GLN A 193 -4.65 -3.71 -1.31
CA GLN A 193 -4.96 -2.43 -1.94
C GLN A 193 -3.73 -1.78 -2.55
N VAL A 194 -2.59 -1.77 -1.83
CA VAL A 194 -1.34 -1.22 -2.36
C VAL A 194 -0.86 -1.97 -3.61
N MET A 195 -1.02 -3.29 -3.64
CA MET A 195 -0.70 -4.09 -4.83
C MET A 195 -1.59 -3.72 -6.03
N ARG A 196 -2.91 -3.61 -5.82
CA ARG A 196 -3.86 -3.22 -6.87
C ARG A 196 -3.57 -1.83 -7.43
N GLU A 197 -3.33 -0.86 -6.55
CA GLU A 197 -2.98 0.49 -6.99
C GLU A 197 -1.72 0.47 -7.86
N LYS A 198 -0.69 -0.32 -7.53
CA LYS A 198 0.50 -0.41 -8.37
C LYS A 198 0.21 -1.05 -9.74
N GLU A 199 -0.60 -2.10 -9.79
CA GLU A 199 -1.02 -2.74 -11.05
C GLU A 199 -1.79 -1.77 -11.95
N GLU A 200 -2.71 -0.98 -11.39
CA GLU A 200 -3.46 0.05 -12.12
C GLU A 200 -2.52 1.11 -12.71
N HIS A 201 -1.55 1.63 -11.93
CA HIS A 201 -0.56 2.58 -12.44
C HIS A 201 0.28 1.99 -13.58
N LEU A 202 0.71 0.73 -13.48
CA LEU A 202 1.47 0.06 -14.55
C LEU A 202 0.64 -0.12 -15.83
N ASN A 203 -0.66 -0.42 -15.69
CA ASN A 203 -1.56 -0.55 -16.82
C ASN A 203 -1.76 0.79 -17.53
N ILE A 204 -1.93 1.88 -16.79
CA ILE A 204 -2.05 3.24 -17.33
C ILE A 204 -0.77 3.64 -18.08
N GLU A 205 0.40 3.47 -17.47
CA GLU A 205 1.69 3.75 -18.13
C GLU A 205 1.87 2.95 -19.43
N THR A 206 1.38 1.71 -19.45
CA THR A 206 1.45 0.84 -20.64
C THR A 206 0.52 1.31 -21.75
N LEU A 207 -0.68 1.83 -21.40
CA LEU A 207 -1.63 2.43 -22.34
C LEU A 207 -1.07 3.72 -22.94
N GLU A 208 -0.54 4.63 -22.11
CA GLU A 208 0.06 5.90 -22.55
C GLU A 208 1.26 5.69 -23.49
N ARG A 209 2.08 4.64 -23.24
CA ARG A 209 3.20 4.25 -24.13
C ARG A 209 2.75 3.65 -25.47
N LYS A 210 1.52 3.12 -25.56
CA LYS A 210 0.97 2.60 -26.83
C LYS A 210 0.37 3.74 -27.67
N ASP A 211 -0.27 4.71 -27.04
CA ASP A 211 -0.84 5.87 -27.74
C ASP A 211 0.23 6.81 -28.31
N THR A 212 1.39 6.91 -27.65
CA THR A 212 2.55 7.66 -28.17
C THR A 212 3.29 6.95 -29.32
N ARG A 213 2.94 5.70 -29.66
CA ARG A 213 3.55 4.91 -30.75
C ARG A 213 2.69 4.81 -32.02
N ILE A 214 1.67 5.64 -32.20
CA ILE A 214 0.98 5.74 -33.50
C ILE A 214 1.85 6.58 -34.46
N PRO A 215 2.49 5.99 -35.49
CA PRO A 215 3.25 6.76 -36.47
C PRO A 215 2.26 7.47 -37.39
N GLY A 216 2.48 8.77 -37.60
CA GLY A 216 1.72 9.58 -38.55
C GLY A 216 1.60 8.89 -39.91
N ASN A 217 0.37 8.70 -40.35
CA ASN A 217 0.05 8.13 -41.64
C ASN A 217 0.44 9.14 -42.73
N LYS A 218 1.55 8.88 -43.44
CA LYS A 218 1.90 9.59 -44.67
C LYS A 218 1.31 8.87 -45.88
N GLU A 219 0.58 9.68 -46.65
CA GLU A 219 0.37 9.63 -48.11
C GLU A 219 -0.78 8.81 -48.72
N GLY A 220 -1.72 9.54 -49.33
CA GLY A 220 -2.57 9.11 -50.44
C GLY A 220 -2.93 10.32 -51.33
N ARG A 221 -2.49 10.27 -52.59
CA ARG A 221 -2.41 11.33 -53.62
C ARG A 221 -3.75 11.83 -54.23
N VAL A 222 -3.76 13.14 -54.53
CA VAL A 222 -4.15 13.84 -55.79
C VAL A 222 -5.62 13.86 -56.25
N ASN A 223 -6.21 15.06 -56.30
CA ASN A 223 -6.79 15.57 -57.56
C ASN A 223 -6.92 17.11 -57.63
N ARG A 224 -6.80 17.57 -58.87
CA ARG A 224 -6.61 18.93 -59.41
C ARG A 224 -7.72 19.93 -59.08
N LEU A 225 -7.40 21.24 -59.13
CA LEU A 225 -8.10 22.32 -59.89
C LEU A 225 -7.44 23.67 -59.52
N LYS A 226 -6.49 24.17 -60.32
CA LYS A 226 -6.65 25.33 -61.25
C LYS A 226 -7.42 26.52 -60.67
N GLU A 227 -6.67 27.54 -60.24
CA GLU A 227 -7.15 28.91 -60.12
C GLU A 227 -7.27 29.56 -61.51
N HIS A 228 -8.47 30.02 -61.86
CA HIS A 228 -8.61 31.17 -62.74
C HIS A 228 -9.73 32.08 -62.23
N SER A 229 -9.32 33.31 -61.97
CA SER A 229 -10.09 34.52 -61.76
C SER A 229 -11.07 34.78 -62.92
N THR A 230 -12.34 35.07 -62.62
CA THR A 230 -13.01 36.38 -62.83
C THR A 230 -14.50 36.35 -62.40
N LYS A 231 -14.93 37.45 -61.77
CA LYS A 231 -16.32 37.88 -61.43
C LYS A 231 -17.13 38.26 -62.71
N PRO A 232 -18.40 38.75 -62.65
CA PRO A 232 -19.58 38.51 -61.77
C PRO A 232 -20.94 38.45 -62.54
N ARG A 233 -22.07 38.42 -61.78
CA ARG A 233 -23.49 38.75 -62.13
C ARG A 233 -24.22 37.72 -63.03
N GLY A 234 -25.50 37.42 -62.88
CA GLY A 234 -26.59 37.91 -62.05
C GLY A 234 -27.89 37.20 -62.52
N ASP A 235 -28.92 37.24 -61.66
CA ASP A 235 -30.36 37.12 -61.95
C ASP A 235 -30.89 35.77 -62.49
N SER A 236 -31.72 35.06 -61.70
CA SER A 236 -33.21 35.05 -61.79
C SER A 236 -33.67 34.21 -63.00
N GLU A 237 -34.35 33.07 -62.89
CA GLU A 237 -35.75 32.83 -62.51
C GLU A 237 -35.98 31.31 -62.75
N SER A 238 -36.65 30.57 -61.86
CA SER A 238 -38.01 30.01 -62.11
C SER A 238 -38.32 29.76 -63.60
N TYR A 239 -38.66 28.56 -64.08
CA TYR A 239 -39.81 27.73 -63.69
C TYR A 239 -39.61 26.30 -64.20
N SER A 240 -40.32 25.38 -63.56
CA SER A 240 -40.55 23.99 -63.94
C SER A 240 -41.09 23.84 -65.37
N PHE A 241 -40.56 22.85 -66.09
CA PHE A 241 -41.30 21.63 -66.44
C PHE A 241 -40.35 20.43 -66.33
#